data_AF-A0A8S9XNQ5-F1
#
_entry.id   AF-A0A8S9XNQ5-F1
#
_cell.length_a   1.000
_cell.length_b   1.000
_cell.length_c   1.000
_cell.angle_alpha   90.00
_cell.angle_beta   90.00
_cell.angle_gamma   90.00
#
_symmetry.space_group_name_H-M   'P 1'
#
loop_
_entity.id
_entity.type
_entity.pdbx_description
1 polymer ?
#
loop_
_entity_poly.entity_id
_entity_poly.type
_entity_poly.pdbx_seq_one_letter_code
_entity_poly.pdbx_strand_id
1 'polypeptide(L)'
;MWLVRQTIASLGGFSSLVSKRNAGHSKWANIKHIKAEKDGERAQLYVKLCQRIKVAIQEGGSSNPATNMYLAQAMDVAKKKSMPIANIQNCIKSAQGDKNKQQVVWYEIRGPRGCYMMAQALTDAPKRTKDTLSSILRRNG
;
A
#
# COMPACT_ATOMS: atom_id res chain seq x y z
N MET A 1 -53.45 -29.20 5.96
CA MET A 1 -52.58 -28.43 6.89
C MET A 1 -51.37 -27.95 6.11
N TRP A 2 -51.57 -26.88 5.33
CA TRP A 2 -50.53 -26.19 4.54
C TRP A 2 -49.98 -25.06 5.40
N LEU A 3 -48.68 -25.06 5.70
CA LEU A 3 -48.05 -23.99 6.47
C LEU A 3 -47.15 -23.15 5.57
N VAL A 4 -47.66 -21.96 5.26
CA VAL A 4 -46.99 -20.83 4.64
C VAL A 4 -45.90 -20.31 5.58
N ARG A 5 -44.68 -20.15 5.07
CA ARG A 5 -43.72 -19.17 5.59
C ARG A 5 -42.93 -18.58 4.43
N GLN A 6 -43.39 -17.41 3.97
CA GLN A 6 -42.58 -16.49 3.18
C GLN A 6 -41.54 -15.86 4.11
N THR A 7 -40.25 -16.00 3.77
CA THR A 7 -39.17 -15.28 4.43
C THR A 7 -38.75 -14.10 3.56
N ILE A 8 -38.78 -12.95 4.22
CA ILE A 8 -38.56 -11.57 3.79
C ILE A 8 -37.26 -11.39 2.99
N ALA A 9 -37.39 -10.67 1.87
CA ALA A 9 -36.30 -10.18 1.05
C ALA A 9 -35.52 -9.05 1.77
N SER A 10 -34.21 -9.24 1.90
CA SER A 10 -33.25 -8.19 2.30
C SER A 10 -32.60 -7.61 1.04
N LEU A 11 -33.09 -6.44 0.64
CA LEU A 11 -32.50 -5.56 -0.37
C LEU A 11 -31.20 -4.93 0.16
N GLY A 12 -30.19 -4.79 -0.71
CA GLY A 12 -29.20 -3.72 -0.55
C GLY A 12 -27.73 -4.14 -0.68
N GLY A 13 -27.29 -4.42 -1.91
CA GLY A 13 -25.88 -4.46 -2.24
C GLY A 13 -25.70 -4.20 -3.73
N PHE A 14 -25.60 -2.91 -4.10
CA PHE A 14 -25.25 -2.47 -5.46
C PHE A 14 -23.82 -2.95 -5.77
N SER A 15 -23.68 -4.21 -6.14
CA SER A 15 -22.47 -4.73 -6.79
C SER A 15 -22.44 -4.13 -8.18
N SER A 16 -21.40 -3.35 -8.47
CA SER A 16 -21.17 -2.77 -9.79
C SER A 16 -21.27 -3.86 -10.85
N LEU A 17 -22.35 -3.82 -11.64
CA LEU A 17 -22.50 -4.57 -12.90
C LEU A 17 -21.55 -3.98 -13.95
N VAL A 18 -20.24 -3.96 -13.67
CA VAL A 18 -19.24 -3.89 -14.72
C VAL A 18 -19.18 -5.30 -15.28
N SER A 19 -19.80 -5.50 -16.45
CA SER A 19 -19.63 -6.72 -17.24
C SER A 19 -18.14 -7.03 -17.34
N LYS A 20 -17.68 -8.09 -16.66
CA LYS A 20 -16.38 -8.69 -16.92
C LYS A 20 -16.42 -9.14 -18.38
N ARG A 21 -15.95 -8.29 -19.29
CA ARG A 21 -15.76 -8.69 -20.68
C ARG A 21 -14.87 -9.92 -20.65
N ASN A 22 -15.44 -11.06 -21.06
CA ASN A 22 -14.71 -12.32 -21.09
C ASN A 22 -13.43 -12.10 -21.90
N ALA A 23 -12.31 -12.40 -21.27
CA ALA A 23 -11.00 -12.14 -21.81
C ALA A 23 -10.82 -12.94 -23.12
N GLY A 24 -10.32 -12.29 -24.17
CA GLY A 24 -10.21 -12.87 -25.52
C GLY A 24 -9.28 -14.11 -25.62
N HIS A 25 -9.23 -14.71 -26.82
CA HIS A 25 -8.66 -16.04 -27.15
C HIS A 25 -7.19 -16.33 -26.76
N SER A 26 -6.45 -15.40 -26.15
CA SER A 26 -5.08 -15.65 -25.70
C SER A 26 -5.00 -15.79 -24.17
N LYS A 27 -5.24 -17.03 -23.69
CA LYS A 27 -5.10 -17.40 -22.27
C LYS A 27 -3.75 -16.96 -21.69
N TRP A 28 -2.66 -17.11 -22.46
CA TRP A 28 -1.32 -16.73 -22.03
C TRP A 28 -1.14 -15.21 -21.93
N ALA A 29 -1.68 -14.43 -22.86
CA ALA A 29 -1.64 -12.97 -22.76
C ALA A 29 -2.43 -12.48 -21.54
N ASN A 30 -3.63 -13.03 -21.31
CA ASN A 30 -4.44 -12.66 -20.15
C ASN A 30 -3.75 -13.02 -18.83
N ILE A 31 -3.19 -14.23 -18.72
CA ILE A 31 -2.41 -14.64 -17.53
C ILE A 31 -1.22 -13.72 -17.32
N LYS A 32 -0.50 -13.33 -18.38
CA LYS A 32 0.64 -12.41 -18.31
C LYS A 32 0.23 -11.05 -17.76
N HIS A 33 -0.84 -10.44 -18.28
CA HIS A 33 -1.32 -9.13 -17.81
C HIS A 33 -1.78 -9.17 -16.35
N ILE A 34 -2.59 -10.16 -15.98
CA ILE A 34 -3.08 -10.31 -14.61
C ILE A 34 -1.91 -10.57 -13.64
N LYS A 35 -0.93 -11.37 -14.04
CA LYS A 35 0.26 -11.63 -13.23
C LYS A 35 1.11 -10.37 -13.06
N ALA A 36 1.32 -9.60 -14.13
CA ALA A 36 2.09 -8.37 -14.08
C ALA A 36 1.47 -7.33 -13.14
N GLU A 37 0.15 -7.17 -13.16
CA GLU A 37 -0.57 -6.28 -12.25
C GLU A 37 -0.41 -6.73 -10.79
N LYS A 38 -0.66 -8.01 -10.50
CA LYS A 38 -0.52 -8.58 -9.14
C LYS A 38 0.91 -8.54 -8.61
N ASP A 39 1.90 -8.79 -9.48
CA ASP A 39 3.31 -8.72 -9.09
C ASP A 39 3.72 -7.26 -8.83
N GLY A 40 3.17 -6.31 -9.57
CA GLY A 40 3.31 -4.87 -9.31
C GLY A 40 2.72 -4.45 -7.96
N GLU A 41 1.50 -4.87 -7.65
CA GLU A 41 0.87 -4.63 -6.34
C GLU A 41 1.67 -5.22 -5.19
N ARG A 42 2.17 -6.45 -5.35
CA ARG A 42 3.01 -7.12 -4.35
C ARG A 42 4.34 -6.37 -4.14
N ALA A 43 4.97 -5.90 -5.22
CA ALA A 43 6.19 -5.12 -5.13
C ALA A 43 5.96 -3.80 -4.37
N GLN A 44 4.87 -3.08 -4.65
CA GLN A 44 4.51 -1.87 -3.92
C GLN A 44 4.26 -2.14 -2.43
N LEU A 45 3.62 -3.28 -2.10
CA LEU A 45 3.41 -3.69 -0.71
C LEU A 45 4.74 -3.95 0.02
N TYR A 46 5.72 -4.57 -0.63
CA TYR A 46 7.05 -4.78 -0.05
C TYR A 46 7.80 -3.47 0.20
N VAL A 47 7.68 -2.49 -0.70
CA VAL A 47 8.26 -1.15 -0.48
C VAL A 47 7.66 -0.50 0.77
N LYS A 48 6.33 -0.57 0.94
CA LYS A 48 5.63 -0.03 2.12
C LYS A 48 6.07 -0.72 3.42
N LEU A 49 6.21 -2.04 3.41
CA LEU A 49 6.71 -2.80 4.58
C LEU A 49 8.16 -2.43 4.92
N CYS A 50 9.01 -2.25 3.90
CA CYS A 50 10.38 -1.81 4.07
C CYS A 50 10.45 -0.41 4.71
N GLN A 51 9.62 0.53 4.26
CA GLN A 51 9.50 1.86 4.87
C GLN A 51 9.05 1.79 6.33
N ARG A 52 8.09 0.90 6.66
CA ARG A 52 7.64 0.69 8.03
C ARG A 52 8.75 0.16 8.94
N ILE A 53 9.59 -0.75 8.44
CA ILE A 53 10.78 -1.24 9.14
C ILE A 53 11.78 -0.09 9.37
N LYS A 54 12.02 0.76 8.36
CA LYS A 54 12.90 1.92 8.48
C LYS A 54 12.44 2.88 9.59
N VAL A 55 11.14 3.20 9.62
CA VAL A 55 10.57 4.07 10.68
C VAL A 55 10.73 3.43 12.05
N ALA A 56 10.44 2.14 12.20
CA ALA A 56 10.59 1.44 13.47
C ALA A 56 12.03 1.48 14.00
N ILE A 57 13.03 1.38 13.11
CA ILE A 57 14.45 1.51 13.48
C ILE A 57 14.79 2.95 13.84
N GLN A 58 14.28 3.92 13.09
CA GLN A 58 14.51 5.34 13.37
C GLN A 58 13.92 5.79 14.71
N GLU A 59 12.74 5.29 15.07
CA GLU A 59 12.07 5.58 16.34
C GLU A 59 12.69 4.83 17.52
N GLY A 60 12.99 3.54 17.35
CA GLY A 60 13.54 2.70 18.41
C GLY A 60 15.07 2.78 18.57
N GLY A 61 15.78 3.46 17.66
CA GLY A 61 17.23 3.71 17.70
C GLY A 61 18.12 2.46 17.57
N SER A 62 17.55 1.26 17.64
CA SER A 62 18.26 -0.01 17.56
C SER A 62 17.74 -0.86 16.40
N SER A 63 18.68 -1.45 15.68
CA SER A 63 18.44 -2.41 14.59
C SER A 63 18.20 -3.84 15.08
N ASN A 64 18.25 -4.07 16.39
CA ASN A 64 18.09 -5.40 16.97
C ASN A 64 16.62 -5.65 17.31
N PRO A 65 15.99 -6.70 16.75
CA PRO A 65 14.57 -6.99 17.03
C PRO A 65 14.28 -7.36 18.49
N ALA A 66 15.27 -7.81 19.25
CA ALA A 66 15.13 -8.15 20.66
C ALA A 66 15.01 -6.92 21.58
N THR A 67 15.61 -5.79 21.17
CA THR A 67 15.60 -4.54 21.95
C THR A 67 14.50 -3.59 21.50
N ASN A 68 14.02 -3.73 20.25
CA ASN A 68 13.03 -2.84 19.65
C ASN A 68 11.73 -3.60 19.33
N MET A 69 10.70 -3.40 20.17
CA MET A 69 9.38 -4.03 19.99
C MET A 69 8.68 -3.59 18.70
N TYR A 70 8.85 -2.33 18.26
CA TYR A 70 8.27 -1.82 17.02
C TYR A 70 8.87 -2.53 15.79
N LEU A 71 10.18 -2.79 15.82
CA LEU A 71 10.86 -3.56 14.79
C LEU A 71 10.37 -5.01 14.75
N ALA A 72 10.25 -5.66 15.91
CA ALA A 72 9.73 -7.03 16.00
C ALA A 72 8.31 -7.14 15.42
N GLN A 73 7.42 -6.21 15.75
CA GLN A 73 6.07 -6.15 15.19
C GLN A 73 6.09 -5.91 13.67
N ALA A 74 6.92 -4.99 13.18
CA ALA A 74 7.03 -4.73 11.74
C ALA A 74 7.54 -5.96 10.98
N MET A 75 8.48 -6.72 11.55
CA MET A 75 8.97 -7.97 10.98
C MET A 75 7.91 -9.06 10.96
N ASP A 76 7.10 -9.20 12.02
CA ASP A 76 6.00 -10.16 12.06
C ASP A 76 4.95 -9.85 10.99
N VAL A 77 4.56 -8.58 10.84
CA VAL A 77 3.65 -8.13 9.78
C VAL A 77 4.22 -8.42 8.38
N ALA A 78 5.52 -8.20 8.17
CA ALA A 78 6.17 -8.50 6.90
C ALA A 78 6.17 -10.01 6.58
N LYS A 79 6.46 -10.86 7.58
CA LYS A 79 6.39 -12.32 7.46
C LYS A 79 4.97 -12.80 7.17
N LYS A 80 3.96 -12.23 7.83
CA LYS A 80 2.53 -12.51 7.57
C LYS A 80 2.10 -12.15 6.15
N LYS A 81 2.79 -11.21 5.50
CA LYS A 81 2.57 -10.85 4.08
C LYS A 81 3.49 -11.60 3.11
N SER A 82 4.09 -12.70 3.55
CA SER A 82 4.96 -13.57 2.75
C SER A 82 6.19 -12.85 2.16
N MET A 83 6.67 -11.80 2.82
CA MET A 83 7.91 -11.13 2.41
C MET A 83 9.11 -12.05 2.71
N PRO A 84 10.00 -12.31 1.74
CA PRO A 84 11.19 -13.13 1.96
C PRO A 84 12.09 -12.54 3.04
N ILE A 85 12.68 -13.41 3.88
CA ILE A 85 13.57 -13.00 4.98
C ILE A 85 14.78 -12.21 4.46
N ALA A 86 15.33 -12.58 3.30
CA ALA A 86 16.42 -11.85 2.66
C ALA A 86 16.07 -10.39 2.39
N ASN A 87 14.84 -10.10 1.95
CA ASN A 87 14.39 -8.73 1.70
C ASN A 87 14.23 -7.94 3.00
N ILE A 88 13.74 -8.58 4.07
CA ILE A 88 13.62 -7.96 5.40
C ILE A 88 15.00 -7.57 5.92
N GLN A 89 16.00 -8.46 5.80
CA GLN A 89 17.37 -8.19 6.20
C GLN A 89 18.00 -7.05 5.38
N ASN A 90 17.75 -7.00 4.07
CA ASN A 90 18.20 -5.91 3.22
C ASN A 90 17.58 -4.56 3.62
N CYS A 91 16.29 -4.54 4.01
CA CYS A 91 15.63 -3.35 4.53
C CYS A 91 16.27 -2.86 5.83
N ILE A 92 16.59 -3.76 6.76
CA ILE A 92 17.26 -3.42 8.04
C ILE A 92 18.65 -2.83 7.78
N LYS A 93 19.46 -3.50 6.94
CA LYS A 93 20.80 -3.02 6.56
C LYS A 93 20.74 -1.65 5.88
N SER A 94 19.79 -1.44 4.97
CA SER A 94 19.58 -0.14 4.32
C SER A 94 19.21 0.92 5.35
N ALA A 95 18.36 0.60 6.33
CA ALA A 95 17.93 1.54 7.37
C ALA A 95 19.08 2.00 8.27
N GLN A 96 20.03 1.11 8.61
CA GLN A 96 21.17 1.43 9.47
C GLN A 96 22.12 2.46 8.83
N GLY A 97 22.27 2.43 7.50
CA GLY A 97 23.14 3.36 6.77
C GLY A 97 22.45 4.68 6.37
N ASP A 98 21.12 4.74 6.44
CA ASP A 98 20.34 5.88 5.99
C ASP A 98 20.23 6.93 7.11
N LYS A 99 20.89 8.08 6.94
CA LYS A 99 20.78 9.21 7.89
C LYS A 99 19.54 10.06 7.64
N ASN A 100 18.86 9.85 6.52
CA ASN A 100 17.68 10.61 6.15
C ASN A 100 16.49 10.17 6.98
N LYS A 101 16.10 11.04 7.92
CA LYS A 101 14.94 10.83 8.76
C LYS A 101 13.66 10.91 7.93
N GLN A 102 12.91 9.81 7.91
CA GLN A 102 11.54 9.83 7.42
C GLN A 102 10.68 10.60 8.44
N GLN A 103 9.87 11.52 7.94
CA GLN A 103 8.96 12.34 8.74
C GLN A 103 7.56 12.27 8.15
N VAL A 104 6.56 12.34 9.03
CA VAL A 104 5.15 12.42 8.64
C VAL A 104 4.83 13.87 8.35
N VAL A 105 4.39 14.16 7.12
CA VAL A 105 4.06 15.50 6.67
C VAL A 105 2.64 15.50 6.10
N TRP A 106 1.88 16.54 6.46
CA TRP A 106 0.56 16.82 5.92
C TRP A 106 0.69 17.80 4.75
N TYR A 107 0.13 17.44 3.61
CA TYR A 107 0.09 18.27 2.41
C TYR A 107 -1.34 18.67 2.11
N GLU A 108 -1.54 19.98 1.98
CA GLU A 108 -2.74 20.55 1.39
C GLU A 108 -2.49 20.77 -0.10
N ILE A 109 -3.36 20.22 -0.94
CA ILE A 109 -3.16 20.25 -2.39
C ILE A 109 -4.49 20.52 -3.08
N ARG A 110 -4.42 21.35 -4.12
CA ARG A 110 -5.55 21.62 -4.99
C ARG A 110 -5.70 20.47 -5.99
N GLY A 111 -6.85 19.83 -5.97
CA GLY A 111 -7.23 18.79 -6.91
C GLY A 111 -8.00 19.34 -8.13
N PRO A 112 -8.45 18.44 -9.02
CA PRO A 112 -9.18 18.80 -10.22
C PRO A 112 -10.44 19.60 -9.91
N ARG A 113 -10.80 20.55 -10.79
CA ARG A 113 -11.99 21.40 -10.63
C ARG A 113 -12.02 22.24 -9.34
N GLY A 114 -10.85 22.52 -8.75
CA GLY A 114 -10.73 23.44 -7.60
C GLY A 114 -11.04 22.82 -6.23
N CYS A 115 -11.13 21.50 -6.12
CA CYS A 115 -11.27 20.85 -4.82
C CYS A 115 -9.98 20.96 -3.99
N TYR A 116 -10.10 20.94 -2.66
CA TYR A 116 -8.96 20.86 -1.74
C TYR A 116 -8.86 19.45 -1.16
N MET A 117 -7.65 18.89 -1.17
CA MET A 117 -7.35 17.57 -0.67
C MET A 117 -6.26 17.67 0.39
N MET A 118 -6.41 16.92 1.47
CA MET A 118 -5.40 16.76 2.51
C MET A 118 -4.79 15.36 2.38
N ALA A 119 -3.47 15.29 2.24
CA ALA A 119 -2.73 14.04 2.09
C ALA A 119 -1.67 13.92 3.18
N GLN A 120 -1.65 12.79 3.88
CA GLN A 120 -0.57 12.43 4.79
C GLN A 120 0.46 11.59 4.04
N ALA A 121 1.73 11.95 4.11
CA ALA A 121 2.81 11.13 3.58
C ALA A 121 4.00 11.06 4.53
N LEU A 122 4.60 9.88 4.57
CA LEU A 122 5.88 9.63 5.19
C LEU A 122 6.98 9.87 4.14
N THR A 123 7.87 10.83 4.37
CA THR A 123 8.92 11.18 3.40
C THR A 123 10.17 11.71 4.08
N ASP A 124 11.30 11.53 3.42
CA ASP A 124 12.59 12.18 3.71
C ASP A 124 12.70 13.57 3.06
N ALA A 125 12.00 13.78 1.96
CA ALA A 125 12.14 14.95 1.10
C ALA A 125 10.79 15.64 0.87
N PRO A 126 10.36 16.55 1.76
CA PRO A 126 9.00 17.08 1.73
C PRO A 126 8.69 17.90 0.48
N LYS A 127 9.66 18.69 0.01
CA LYS A 127 9.53 19.49 -1.22
C LYS A 127 9.34 18.59 -2.45
N ARG A 128 10.16 17.54 -2.60
CA ARG A 128 10.08 16.57 -3.70
C ARG A 128 8.73 15.86 -3.72
N THR A 129 8.25 15.44 -2.55
CA THR A 129 6.95 14.78 -2.42
C THR A 129 5.80 15.72 -2.81
N LYS A 130 5.82 16.97 -2.34
CA LYS A 130 4.83 17.99 -2.73
C LYS A 130 4.79 18.25 -4.22
N ASP A 131 5.95 18.40 -4.85
CA ASP A 131 6.07 18.62 -6.29
C ASP A 131 5.56 17.42 -7.09
N THR A 132 5.86 16.21 -6.62
CA THR A 132 5.38 14.95 -7.21
C THR A 132 3.86 14.85 -7.12
N LEU A 133 3.27 15.11 -5.94
CA LEU A 133 1.82 15.09 -5.75
C LEU A 133 1.11 16.13 -6.63
N SER A 134 1.67 17.34 -6.71
CA SER A 134 1.14 18.40 -7.58
C SER A 134 1.21 18.00 -9.06
N SER A 135 2.31 17.38 -9.49
CA SER A 135 2.48 16.88 -10.87
C SER A 135 1.50 15.75 -11.21
N ILE A 136 1.24 14.84 -10.28
CA ILE A 136 0.27 13.75 -10.46
C ILE A 136 -1.14 14.31 -10.62
N LEU A 137 -1.54 15.25 -9.75
CA LEU A 137 -2.86 15.86 -9.82
C LEU A 137 -3.06 16.68 -11.09
N ARG A 138 -2.03 17.40 -11.55
CA ARG A 138 -2.05 18.12 -12.84
C ARG A 138 -2.16 17.21 -14.05
N ARG A 139 -1.65 15.98 -13.99
CA ARG A 139 -1.74 15.01 -15.10
C ARG A 139 -3.09 14.30 -15.15
N ASN A 140 -3.76 14.17 -14.01
CA ASN A 140 -5.03 13.45 -13.85
C ASN A 140 -6.21 14.41 -13.66
N GLY A 141 -6.06 15.71 -13.98
CA GLY A 141 -7.01 16.77 -13.70
C GLY A 141 -7.09 17.81 -14.79
#